data_AF-A0A2E0QGB5-F1
#
_entry.id   AF-A0A2E0QGB5-F1
#
_cell.length_a   1.000
_cell.length_b   1.000
_cell.length_c   1.000
_cell.angle_alpha   90.00
_cell.angle_beta   90.00
_cell.angle_gamma   90.00
#
_symmetry.space_group_name_H-M   'P 1'
#
loop_
_entity.id
_entity.type
_entity.pdbx_description
1 polymer ?
#
loop_
_entity_poly.entity_id
_entity_poly.type
_entity_poly.pdbx_seq_one_letter_code
_entity_poly.pdbx_strand_id
1 'polypeptide(L)'
;MLLTIRGESFGHVINLSAADQTSEGYVIEQNIILVQNSPAGPIFTGLGCSALVFSVAFILILIRTVRRYSVGDQGERFVGHKINPITDCPVCEGRLPRHLLTRHLIVEHEIDAHEAAEMAGSLMHEPSRD
;
A
#
# COMPACT_ATOMS: atom_id res chain seq x y z
N MET A 1 -13.00 -49.70 26.93
CA MET A 1 -13.94 -48.58 27.22
C MET A 1 -13.37 -47.32 26.59
N LEU A 2 -14.23 -46.39 26.18
CA LEU A 2 -13.81 -45.11 25.59
C LEU A 2 -13.86 -44.03 26.68
N LEU A 3 -12.72 -43.37 26.92
CA LEU A 3 -12.66 -42.20 27.80
C LEU A 3 -12.53 -40.96 26.93
N THR A 4 -13.43 -40.00 27.13
CA THR A 4 -13.40 -38.71 26.41
C THR A 4 -12.85 -37.63 27.33
N ILE A 5 -11.67 -37.11 27.00
CA ILE A 5 -11.00 -36.06 27.78
C ILE A 5 -10.69 -34.91 26.82
N ARG A 6 -11.16 -33.69 27.15
CA ARG A 6 -11.02 -32.48 26.33
C ARG A 6 -11.43 -32.64 24.84
N GLY A 7 -12.38 -33.53 24.56
CA GLY A 7 -12.91 -33.76 23.21
C GLY A 7 -12.14 -34.81 22.39
N GLU A 8 -11.07 -35.38 22.93
CA GLU A 8 -10.36 -36.51 22.33
C GLU A 8 -10.81 -37.83 22.98
N SER A 9 -11.00 -38.86 22.17
CA SER A 9 -11.48 -40.18 22.60
C SER A 9 -10.34 -41.20 22.62
N PHE A 10 -10.04 -41.73 23.79
CA PHE A 10 -8.96 -42.70 23.98
C PHE A 10 -9.53 -44.07 24.32
N GLY A 11 -9.01 -45.12 23.67
CA GLY A 11 -9.30 -46.50 24.02
C GLY A 11 -8.51 -46.90 25.25
N HIS A 12 -9.19 -47.18 26.36
CA HIS A 12 -8.55 -47.60 27.61
C HIS A 12 -8.96 -49.02 28.02
N VAL A 13 -8.00 -49.78 28.54
CA VAL A 13 -8.17 -51.16 29.02
C VAL A 13 -8.14 -51.14 30.54
N ILE A 14 -9.30 -51.44 31.15
CA ILE A 14 -9.44 -51.54 32.60
C ILE A 14 -8.99 -52.93 33.00
N ASN A 15 -7.94 -53.04 33.81
CA ASN A 15 -7.52 -54.31 34.39
C ASN A 15 -8.25 -54.53 35.73
N LEU A 16 -9.13 -55.53 35.79
CA LEU A 16 -9.93 -55.87 36.98
C LEU A 16 -9.24 -56.92 37.90
N SER A 17 -7.95 -57.18 37.70
CA SER A 17 -7.22 -58.18 38.51
C SER A 17 -6.73 -57.63 39.85
N ALA A 18 -6.65 -56.31 40.02
CA ALA A 18 -6.13 -55.62 41.21
C ALA A 18 -7.22 -54.87 42.00
N ALA A 19 -8.42 -55.41 41.93
CA ALA A 19 -9.60 -55.06 42.70
C ALA A 19 -9.40 -54.91 44.20
N ASP A 20 -9.93 -53.86 44.81
CA ASP A 20 -10.39 -53.99 46.20
C ASP A 20 -11.91 -54.10 46.23
N GLN A 21 -12.41 -55.15 46.90
CA GLN A 21 -13.83 -55.33 47.14
C GLN A 21 -14.23 -54.53 48.38
N THR A 22 -15.07 -53.52 48.19
CA THR A 22 -15.66 -52.73 49.27
C THR A 22 -17.14 -53.08 49.41
N SER A 23 -17.74 -52.80 50.58
CA SER A 23 -19.15 -53.13 50.85
C SER A 23 -20.17 -52.45 49.93
N GLU A 24 -19.76 -51.43 49.16
CA GLU A 24 -20.61 -50.72 48.19
C GLU A 24 -20.25 -51.05 46.72
N GLY A 25 -19.27 -51.93 46.49
CA GLY A 25 -18.87 -52.37 45.16
C GLY A 25 -17.37 -52.47 44.96
N TYR A 26 -16.99 -52.53 43.68
CA TYR A 26 -15.62 -52.72 43.24
C TYR A 26 -14.99 -51.37 42.89
N VAL A 27 -13.94 -50.97 43.58
CA VAL A 27 -13.23 -49.70 43.35
C VAL A 27 -11.83 -50.01 42.80
N ILE A 28 -11.45 -49.38 41.69
CA ILE A 28 -10.07 -49.40 41.18
C ILE A 28 -9.57 -47.97 41.09
N GLU A 29 -8.44 -47.70 41.72
CA GLU A 29 -7.66 -46.51 41.44
C GLU A 29 -6.70 -46.80 40.27
N GLN A 30 -6.92 -46.14 39.14
CA GLN A 30 -6.05 -46.24 37.97
C GLN A 30 -5.36 -44.90 37.72
N ASN A 31 -4.03 -44.89 37.77
CA ASN A 31 -3.24 -43.71 37.46
C ASN A 31 -3.02 -43.62 35.94
N ILE A 32 -3.69 -42.66 35.28
CA ILE A 32 -3.63 -42.47 33.83
C ILE A 32 -2.67 -41.30 33.54
N ILE A 33 -1.54 -41.60 32.89
CA ILE A 33 -0.57 -40.58 32.45
C ILE A 33 -0.90 -40.19 31.01
N LEU A 34 -1.38 -38.96 30.80
CA LEU A 34 -1.63 -38.43 29.47
C LEU A 34 -0.35 -37.83 28.88
N VAL A 35 0.16 -38.45 27.81
CA VAL A 35 1.20 -37.85 26.98
C VAL A 35 0.52 -37.04 25.88
N GLN A 36 0.33 -35.74 26.14
CA GLN A 36 -0.18 -34.82 25.12
C GLN A 36 1.00 -34.06 24.49
N ASN A 37 1.16 -34.22 23.19
CA ASN A 37 1.97 -33.34 22.36
C ASN A 37 1.36 -31.94 22.40
N SER A 38 2.04 -31.00 23.08
CA SER A 38 1.57 -29.62 23.17
C SER A 38 1.42 -29.02 21.77
N PRO A 39 0.32 -28.30 21.48
CA PRO A 39 0.16 -27.61 20.21
C PRO A 39 1.36 -26.67 19.97
N ALA A 40 1.75 -26.51 18.71
CA ALA A 40 2.86 -25.64 18.32
C ALA A 40 2.70 -24.27 19.01
N GLY A 41 3.76 -23.84 19.72
CA GLY A 41 3.70 -22.68 20.60
C GLY A 41 3.23 -21.39 19.91
N PRO A 42 2.61 -20.45 20.65
CA PRO A 42 1.98 -19.22 20.11
C PRO A 42 2.93 -18.28 19.35
N ILE A 43 4.23 -18.50 19.50
CA ILE A 43 5.31 -17.79 18.78
C ILE A 43 5.27 -18.04 17.27
N PHE A 44 4.72 -19.18 16.81
CA PHE A 44 4.69 -19.51 15.39
C PHE A 44 3.55 -18.84 14.62
N THR A 45 2.43 -18.53 15.29
CA THR A 45 1.25 -17.95 14.63
C THR A 45 1.27 -16.42 14.60
N GLY A 46 1.75 -15.78 15.68
CA GLY A 46 1.80 -14.32 15.80
C GLY A 46 2.90 -13.66 14.96
N LEU A 47 4.15 -14.09 15.15
CA LEU A 47 5.30 -13.47 14.48
C LEU A 47 5.31 -13.74 12.98
N GLY A 48 4.88 -14.92 12.54
CA GLY A 48 4.82 -15.28 11.12
C GLY A 48 3.85 -14.39 10.34
N CYS A 49 2.64 -14.17 10.88
CA CYS A 49 1.64 -13.34 10.23
C CYS A 49 2.06 -11.86 10.19
N SER A 50 2.59 -11.33 11.30
CA SER A 50 3.09 -9.95 11.33
C SER A 50 4.26 -9.75 10.36
N ALA A 51 5.22 -10.67 10.32
CA ALA A 51 6.38 -10.56 9.43
C ALA A 51 5.98 -10.57 7.95
N LEU A 52 4.98 -11.39 7.59
CA LEU A 52 4.42 -11.43 6.24
C LEU A 52 3.79 -10.08 5.86
N VAL A 53 2.93 -9.54 6.71
CA VAL A 53 2.25 -8.26 6.45
C VAL A 53 3.26 -7.12 6.35
N PHE A 54 4.23 -7.04 7.27
CA PHE A 54 5.29 -6.03 7.23
C PHE A 54 6.15 -6.14 5.96
N SER A 55 6.50 -7.36 5.54
CA SER A 55 7.31 -7.57 4.32
C SER A 55 6.58 -7.09 3.08
N VAL A 56 5.29 -7.41 2.93
CA VAL A 56 4.48 -6.96 1.79
C VAL A 56 4.35 -5.43 1.79
N ALA A 57 4.04 -4.82 2.94
CA ALA A 57 3.94 -3.37 3.05
C ALA A 57 5.25 -2.67 2.70
N PHE A 58 6.38 -3.19 3.18
CA PHE A 58 7.71 -2.65 2.90
C PHE A 58 8.07 -2.73 1.41
N ILE A 59 7.80 -3.87 0.76
CA ILE A 59 8.01 -4.02 -0.69
C ILE A 59 7.17 -3.01 -1.48
N LEU A 60 5.90 -2.81 -1.11
CA LEU A 60 5.03 -1.83 -1.78
C LEU A 60 5.54 -0.39 -1.62
N ILE A 61 6.08 -0.03 -0.46
CA ILE A 61 6.69 1.28 -0.21
C ILE A 61 7.97 1.44 -1.02
N LEU A 62 8.82 0.42 -1.08
CA LEU A 62 10.03 0.45 -1.90
C LEU A 62 9.71 0.59 -3.38
N ILE A 63 8.77 -0.19 -3.92
CA ILE A 63 8.35 -0.08 -5.33
C ILE A 63 7.80 1.33 -5.61
N ARG A 64 6.97 1.88 -4.72
CA ARG A 64 6.47 3.26 -4.86
C ARG A 64 7.58 4.29 -4.82
N THR A 65 8.55 4.12 -3.93
CA THR A 65 9.67 5.04 -3.74
C THR A 65 10.63 4.97 -4.93
N VAL A 66 10.97 3.77 -5.40
CA VAL A 66 11.82 3.56 -6.58
C VAL A 66 11.14 4.05 -7.84
N ARG A 67 9.83 3.81 -8.02
CA ARG A 67 9.09 4.42 -9.13
C ARG A 67 9.10 5.94 -9.05
N ARG A 68 8.92 6.53 -7.87
CA ARG A 68 9.00 7.99 -7.71
C ARG A 68 10.40 8.52 -8.05
N TYR A 69 11.46 7.86 -7.58
CA TYR A 69 12.84 8.27 -7.89
C TYR A 69 13.21 8.05 -9.37
N SER A 70 12.75 6.96 -9.98
CA SER A 70 13.00 6.67 -11.39
C SER A 70 12.14 7.52 -12.34
N VAL A 71 11.01 8.05 -11.87
CA VAL A 71 10.15 9.00 -12.59
C VAL A 71 10.49 10.46 -12.19
N GLY A 72 11.62 10.67 -11.51
CA GLY A 72 12.10 12.00 -11.12
C GLY A 72 12.70 12.85 -12.25
N ASP A 73 12.71 12.37 -13.50
CA ASP A 73 13.32 13.10 -14.63
C ASP A 73 12.39 13.38 -15.82
N GLN A 74 11.14 12.89 -15.86
CA GLN A 74 10.22 13.19 -16.98
C GLN A 74 8.74 13.37 -16.60
N GLY A 75 8.49 14.34 -15.72
CA GLY A 75 7.15 14.89 -15.57
C GLY A 75 6.40 14.29 -14.38
N GLU A 76 6.79 14.73 -13.20
CA GLU A 76 5.86 14.88 -12.08
C GLU A 76 4.76 15.84 -12.56
N ARG A 77 3.74 15.27 -13.20
CA ARG A 77 2.44 15.90 -13.44
C ARG A 77 1.82 16.14 -12.07
N PHE A 78 2.23 17.23 -11.45
CA PHE A 78 1.55 17.82 -10.31
C PHE A 78 0.08 17.97 -10.68
N VAL A 79 -0.77 17.18 -10.05
CA VAL A 79 -2.22 17.37 -10.03
C VAL A 79 -2.48 18.68 -9.27
N GLY A 80 -2.33 19.82 -9.95
CA GLY A 80 -2.55 21.15 -9.37
C GLY A 80 -1.73 22.31 -9.94
N HIS A 81 -0.61 22.08 -10.63
CA HIS A 81 0.11 23.19 -11.28
C HIS A 81 -0.43 23.38 -12.69
N LYS A 82 -1.21 24.44 -12.93
CA LYS A 82 -1.46 24.92 -14.29
C LYS A 82 -0.11 25.35 -14.85
N ILE A 83 0.54 24.47 -15.60
CA ILE A 83 1.73 24.79 -16.39
C ILE A 83 1.30 25.93 -17.30
N ASN A 84 1.79 27.13 -17.01
CA ASN A 84 1.51 28.29 -17.85
C ASN A 84 2.42 28.13 -19.07
N PRO A 85 1.88 27.84 -20.26
CA PRO A 85 2.71 27.61 -21.44
C PRO A 85 3.58 28.85 -21.67
N ILE A 86 4.88 28.65 -21.84
CA ILE A 86 5.82 29.70 -22.22
C ILE A 86 5.69 29.85 -23.74
N THR A 87 5.64 31.09 -24.20
CA THR A 87 5.59 31.45 -25.62
C THR A 87 6.68 32.47 -25.91
N ASP A 88 7.21 32.44 -27.13
CA ASP A 88 8.19 33.43 -27.58
C ASP A 88 7.46 34.66 -28.13
N CYS A 89 7.99 35.86 -27.87
CA CYS A 89 7.46 37.10 -28.42
C CYS A 89 7.76 37.19 -29.93
N PRO A 90 6.78 37.53 -30.80
CA PRO A 90 7.01 37.64 -32.25
C PRO A 90 7.87 38.83 -32.68
N VAL A 91 8.15 39.79 -31.77
CA VAL A 91 8.89 41.02 -32.08
C VAL A 91 10.34 40.95 -31.59
N CYS A 92 10.58 40.38 -30.41
CA CYS A 92 11.91 40.32 -29.80
C CYS A 92 12.39 38.92 -29.43
N GLU A 93 11.61 37.88 -29.72
CA GLU A 93 11.92 36.46 -29.43
C GLU A 93 12.17 36.17 -27.93
N GLY A 94 11.75 37.09 -27.05
CA GLY A 94 11.83 36.90 -25.61
C GLY A 94 10.90 35.78 -25.14
N ARG A 95 11.40 34.89 -24.28
CA ARG A 95 10.58 33.84 -23.64
C ARG A 95 9.77 34.44 -22.49
N LEU A 96 8.44 34.34 -22.57
CA LEU A 96 7.56 34.77 -21.50
C LEU A 96 6.33 33.87 -21.34
N PRO A 97 5.71 33.83 -20.15
CA PRO A 97 4.43 33.15 -19.96
C PRO A 97 3.35 33.70 -20.91
N ARG A 98 2.57 32.83 -21.54
CA ARG A 98 1.55 33.19 -22.55
C ARG A 98 0.55 34.26 -22.08
N HIS A 99 0.15 34.23 -20.82
CA HIS A 99 -0.76 35.23 -20.24
C HIS A 99 -0.15 36.65 -20.12
N LEU A 100 1.17 36.80 -20.26
CA LEU A 100 1.86 38.10 -20.23
C LEU A 100 2.15 38.64 -21.63
N LEU A 101 1.90 37.87 -22.68
CA LEU A 101 2.25 38.24 -24.06
C LEU A 101 1.62 39.56 -24.49
N THR A 102 0.32 39.75 -24.27
CA THR A 102 -0.38 41.00 -24.62
C THR A 102 0.20 42.20 -23.87
N ARG A 103 0.49 42.06 -22.57
CA ARG A 103 1.10 43.15 -21.78
C ARG A 103 2.49 43.49 -22.30
N HIS A 104 3.29 42.48 -22.61
CA HIS A 104 4.65 42.67 -23.13
C HIS A 104 4.64 43.40 -24.48
N LEU A 105 3.74 43.04 -25.39
CA LEU A 105 3.56 43.74 -26.67
C LEU A 105 3.19 45.23 -26.49
N ILE A 106 2.29 45.54 -25.55
CA ILE A 106 1.87 46.92 -25.30
C ILE A 106 2.99 47.75 -24.65
N VAL A 107 3.71 47.18 -23.68
CA VAL A 107 4.66 47.93 -22.84
C VAL A 107 6.05 48.01 -23.48
N GLU A 108 6.57 46.91 -24.02
CA GLU A 108 7.94 46.84 -24.55
C GLU A 108 8.02 47.19 -26.05
N HIS A 109 6.90 47.03 -26.77
CA HIS A 109 6.84 47.26 -28.21
C HIS A 109 5.88 48.38 -28.63
N GLU A 110 5.24 49.07 -27.66
CA GLU A 110 4.31 50.18 -27.89
C GLU A 110 3.19 49.88 -28.91
N ILE A 111 2.79 48.61 -29.00
CA ILE A 111 1.73 48.14 -29.90
C ILE A 111 0.37 48.50 -29.31
N ASP A 112 -0.57 48.93 -30.15
CA ASP A 112 -1.94 49.23 -29.74
C ASP A 112 -2.60 48.02 -29.05
N ALA A 113 -3.42 48.28 -28.03
CA ALA A 113 -4.02 47.21 -27.23
C ALA A 113 -4.91 46.26 -28.05
N HIS A 114 -5.57 46.76 -29.10
CA HIS A 114 -6.40 45.94 -29.97
C HIS A 114 -5.55 45.03 -30.85
N GLU A 115 -4.52 45.60 -31.48
CA GLU A 115 -3.57 44.87 -32.34
C GLU A 115 -2.76 43.84 -31.55
N ALA A 116 -2.31 44.19 -30.34
CA ALA A 116 -1.60 43.29 -29.43
C ALA A 116 -2.47 42.09 -28.99
N ALA A 117 -3.77 42.31 -28.80
CA ALA A 117 -4.71 41.25 -28.45
C ALA A 117 -4.97 40.30 -29.64
N GLU A 118 -5.08 40.83 -30.86
CA GLU A 118 -5.23 40.03 -32.07
C GLU A 118 -3.99 39.17 -32.33
N MET A 119 -2.79 39.75 -32.23
CA MET A 119 -1.54 39.01 -32.38
C MET A 119 -1.33 37.94 -31.30
N ALA A 120 -1.65 38.26 -30.03
CA ALA A 120 -1.60 37.25 -29.00
C ALA A 120 -2.64 36.14 -29.26
N GLY A 121 -3.83 36.50 -29.72
CA GLY A 121 -4.94 35.60 -30.03
C GLY A 121 -4.71 34.67 -31.22
N SER A 122 -3.99 35.11 -32.25
CA SER A 122 -3.63 34.26 -33.40
C SER A 122 -2.62 33.19 -33.00
N LEU A 123 -1.60 33.54 -32.22
CA LEU A 123 -0.64 32.62 -31.61
C LEU A 123 -1.30 31.63 -30.63
N MET A 124 -2.49 31.97 -30.12
CA MET A 124 -3.26 31.08 -29.25
C MET A 124 -4.01 29.98 -29.99
N HIS A 125 -4.38 30.22 -31.25
CA HIS A 125 -5.19 29.33 -32.10
C HIS A 125 -4.35 28.39 -32.95
N GLU A 126 -3.08 28.71 -33.21
CA GLU A 126 -2.17 27.75 -33.83
C GLU A 126 -1.91 26.60 -32.85
N PRO A 127 -2.31 25.35 -33.19
CA PRO A 127 -2.05 24.22 -32.32
C PRO A 127 -0.53 24.04 -32.22
N SER A 128 -0.05 23.86 -31.00
CA SER A 128 1.32 23.47 -30.68
C SER A 128 1.80 22.40 -31.66
N ARG A 129 2.58 22.79 -32.65
CA ARG A 129 3.28 21.89 -33.54
C ARG A 129 4.57 21.53 -32.82
N ASP A 130 4.49 20.51 -31.97
CA ASP A 130 5.56 19.60 -31.53
C ASP A 130 4.94 18.42 -30.74
#